data_AF-A0A967F6B0-F1
#
_entry.id   AF-A0A967F6B0-F1
#
_cell.length_a   1.000
_cell.length_b   1.000
_cell.length_c   1.000
_cell.angle_alpha   90.00
_cell.angle_beta   90.00
_cell.angle_gamma   90.00
#
_symmetry.space_group_name_H-M   'P 1'
#
loop_
_entity.id
_entity.type
_entity.pdbx_description
1 polymer ?
#
loop_
_entity_poly.entity_id
_entity_poly.type
_entity_poly.pdbx_seq_one_letter_code
_entity_poly.pdbx_strand_id
1 'polypeptide(L)'
;MNERVVVDPITRIEGHLRIEAERSEDGRIASAYSSGTMVRGIETILKGRDPRDAWAFAQRICGVCTLVHGIASVRAVENALGYRIPPNAQLIRNLMIAAQYVHDHVMHFYHLHALDWVDIVSALSADPKATSELAQSISSYPKSSPGYFADTQKKVKNFVEAGQLGIFANGYWGHPEYRLPAEANLMAVAHYLEALQWQRDVVQIHTIFGGKNPHPNFLVGGAPSPISNDPVGATGGAASTAVNIVTLGQVRD
;
A
#
# COMPACT_ATOMS: atom_id res chain seq x y z
N MET A 1 -31.53 -26.96 4.77
CA MET A 1 -31.17 -26.73 3.34
C MET A 1 -29.91 -25.87 3.34
N ASN A 2 -28.84 -26.26 2.64
CA ASN A 2 -27.63 -25.44 2.61
C ASN A 2 -27.90 -24.16 1.83
N GLU A 3 -27.68 -23.00 2.45
CA GLU A 3 -27.83 -21.69 1.83
C GLU A 3 -26.53 -21.32 1.12
N ARG A 4 -26.60 -20.89 -0.14
CA ARG A 4 -25.43 -20.42 -0.89
C ARG A 4 -25.32 -18.91 -0.77
N VAL A 5 -24.21 -18.45 -0.21
CA VAL A 5 -23.85 -17.03 -0.12
C VAL A 5 -22.86 -16.71 -1.23
N VAL A 6 -23.09 -15.61 -1.94
CA VAL A 6 -22.23 -15.12 -3.01
C VAL A 6 -21.78 -13.71 -2.68
N VAL A 7 -20.47 -13.48 -2.70
CA VAL A 7 -19.87 -12.15 -2.55
C VAL A 7 -19.11 -11.83 -3.82
N ASP A 8 -19.75 -11.01 -4.67
CA ASP A 8 -19.25 -10.57 -5.97
C ASP A 8 -19.81 -9.16 -6.26
N PRO A 9 -18.99 -8.10 -6.20
CA PRO A 9 -17.52 -8.13 -6.06
C PRO A 9 -17.04 -8.33 -4.62
N ILE A 10 -15.86 -8.96 -4.47
CA ILE A 10 -15.03 -8.74 -3.28
C ILE A 10 -14.37 -7.37 -3.40
N THR A 11 -14.70 -6.46 -2.50
CA THR A 11 -14.14 -5.10 -2.47
C THR A 11 -12.95 -5.00 -1.52
N ARG A 12 -12.24 -3.86 -1.52
CA ARG A 12 -11.03 -3.62 -0.72
C ARG A 12 -9.92 -4.65 -0.95
N ILE A 13 -9.81 -5.14 -2.18
CA ILE A 13 -8.69 -5.93 -2.68
C ILE A 13 -8.18 -5.32 -3.98
N GLU A 14 -7.02 -5.77 -4.45
CA GLU A 14 -6.60 -5.52 -5.84
C GLU A 14 -7.27 -6.52 -6.79
N GLY A 15 -7.69 -6.04 -7.95
CA GLY A 15 -8.23 -6.88 -9.02
C GLY A 15 -9.67 -7.35 -8.82
N HIS A 16 -9.98 -8.54 -9.33
CA HIS A 16 -11.33 -9.08 -9.40
C HIS A 16 -11.38 -10.50 -8.79
N LEU A 17 -12.21 -10.65 -7.77
CA LEU A 17 -12.41 -11.90 -7.05
C LEU A 17 -13.89 -12.09 -6.77
N ARG A 18 -14.33 -13.33 -6.95
CA ARG A 18 -15.65 -13.83 -6.54
C ARG A 18 -15.44 -14.94 -5.51
N ILE A 19 -16.13 -14.81 -4.37
CA ILE A 19 -16.17 -15.87 -3.35
C ILE A 19 -17.60 -16.36 -3.20
N GLU A 20 -17.74 -17.68 -3.20
CA GLU A 20 -19.01 -18.35 -2.93
C GLU A 20 -18.82 -19.31 -1.79
N ALA A 21 -19.83 -19.42 -0.92
CA ALA A 21 -19.78 -20.32 0.21
C ALA A 21 -21.13 -20.98 0.45
N GLU A 22 -21.10 -22.25 0.85
CA GLU A 22 -22.29 -22.98 1.29
C GLU A 22 -22.32 -22.98 2.82
N ARG A 23 -23.41 -22.45 3.37
CA ARG A 23 -23.64 -22.37 4.80
C ARG A 23 -24.46 -23.57 5.27
N SER A 24 -23.97 -24.27 6.28
CA SER A 24 -24.71 -25.33 6.99
C SER A 24 -25.80 -24.74 7.86
N GLU A 25 -26.74 -25.59 8.33
CA GLU A 25 -27.90 -25.16 9.13
C GLU A 25 -27.50 -24.54 10.48
N ASP A 26 -26.35 -24.91 11.04
CA ASP A 26 -25.77 -24.31 12.26
C ASP A 26 -25.01 -23.00 12.01
N GLY A 27 -25.03 -22.52 10.77
CA GLY A 27 -24.48 -21.24 10.36
C GLY A 27 -22.99 -21.24 10.02
N ARG A 28 -22.32 -22.40 10.03
CA ARG A 28 -20.91 -22.54 9.63
C ARG A 28 -20.75 -22.62 8.11
N ILE A 29 -19.56 -22.30 7.61
CA ILE A 29 -19.22 -22.48 6.20
C ILE A 29 -18.80 -23.94 5.99
N ALA A 30 -19.57 -24.69 5.21
CA ALA A 30 -19.30 -26.10 4.91
C ALA A 30 -18.38 -26.27 3.69
N SER A 31 -18.51 -25.39 2.70
CA SER A 31 -17.65 -25.34 1.51
C SER A 31 -17.46 -23.89 1.06
N ALA A 32 -16.33 -23.60 0.42
CA ALA A 32 -16.01 -22.29 -0.13
C ALA A 32 -15.28 -22.41 -1.47
N TYR A 33 -15.57 -21.49 -2.39
CA TYR A 33 -15.05 -21.47 -3.75
C TYR A 33 -14.43 -20.11 -4.03
N SER A 34 -13.22 -20.10 -4.58
CA SER A 34 -12.46 -18.89 -4.92
C SER A 34 -12.24 -18.81 -6.42
N SER A 35 -12.75 -17.75 -7.04
CA SER A 35 -12.69 -17.55 -8.49
C SER A 35 -12.04 -16.21 -8.82
N GLY A 36 -10.84 -16.23 -9.41
CA GLY A 36 -10.23 -15.06 -10.02
C GLY A 36 -10.98 -14.71 -11.32
N THR A 37 -11.62 -13.54 -11.36
CA THR A 37 -12.55 -13.17 -12.45
C THR A 37 -11.91 -12.25 -13.50
N MET A 38 -10.58 -12.27 -13.62
CA MET A 38 -9.84 -11.49 -14.62
C MET A 38 -8.63 -12.23 -15.20
N VAL A 39 -8.26 -11.91 -16.44
CA VAL A 39 -7.02 -12.38 -17.09
C VAL A 39 -6.50 -11.33 -18.07
N ARG A 40 -5.17 -11.19 -18.17
CA ARG A 40 -4.49 -10.30 -19.14
C ARG A 40 -3.44 -10.99 -20.02
N GLY A 41 -2.88 -12.11 -19.57
CA GLY A 41 -1.96 -12.93 -20.39
C GLY A 41 -0.56 -12.35 -20.59
N ILE A 42 0.03 -11.73 -19.56
CA ILE A 42 1.40 -11.16 -19.62
C ILE A 42 2.46 -12.18 -20.08
N GLU A 43 2.32 -13.45 -19.68
CA GLU A 43 3.20 -14.56 -20.10
C GLU A 43 3.22 -14.74 -21.63
N THR A 44 2.06 -14.61 -22.27
CA THR A 44 1.94 -14.68 -23.73
C THR A 44 2.51 -13.43 -24.39
N ILE A 45 2.24 -12.25 -23.82
CA ILE A 45 2.73 -10.95 -24.33
C ILE A 45 4.26 -10.87 -24.32
N LEU A 46 4.91 -11.55 -23.37
CA LEU A 46 6.35 -11.59 -23.21
C LEU A 46 7.07 -12.49 -24.24
N LYS A 47 6.36 -13.37 -24.94
CA LYS A 47 6.98 -14.25 -25.95
C LYS A 47 7.59 -13.42 -27.08
N GLY A 48 8.86 -13.69 -27.40
CA GLY A 48 9.60 -13.00 -28.47
C GLY A 48 10.04 -11.56 -28.13
N ARG A 49 9.81 -11.08 -26.90
CA ARG A 49 10.33 -9.79 -26.43
C ARG A 49 11.81 -9.91 -26.07
N ASP A 50 12.53 -8.80 -26.16
CA ASP A 50 13.89 -8.72 -25.66
C ASP A 50 13.90 -8.93 -24.13
N PRO A 51 14.74 -9.83 -23.59
CA PRO A 51 14.83 -10.05 -22.14
C PRO A 51 15.11 -8.77 -21.34
N ARG A 52 15.78 -7.77 -21.91
CA ARG A 52 16.06 -6.48 -21.27
C ARG A 52 14.80 -5.65 -21.03
N ASP A 53 13.76 -5.85 -21.83
CA ASP A 53 12.48 -5.14 -21.74
C ASP A 53 11.47 -5.88 -20.86
N ALA A 54 11.70 -7.16 -20.56
CA ALA A 54 10.73 -8.03 -19.90
C ALA A 54 10.23 -7.45 -18.56
N TRP A 55 11.11 -6.80 -17.80
CA TRP A 55 10.74 -6.19 -16.51
C TRP A 55 9.68 -5.10 -16.68
N ALA A 56 9.74 -4.31 -17.75
CA ALA A 56 8.80 -3.23 -17.95
C ALA A 56 7.39 -3.77 -18.23
N PHE A 57 7.26 -4.91 -18.92
CA PHE A 57 5.97 -5.58 -19.12
C PHE A 57 5.50 -6.31 -17.85
N ALA A 58 6.37 -7.13 -17.25
CA ALA A 58 6.05 -7.90 -16.06
C ALA A 58 5.64 -7.01 -14.88
N GLN A 59 6.27 -5.85 -14.72
CA GLN A 59 5.92 -4.89 -13.67
C GLN A 59 4.46 -4.42 -13.74
N ARG A 60 3.85 -4.39 -14.93
CA ARG A 60 2.43 -4.02 -15.08
C ARG A 60 1.49 -5.14 -14.68
N ILE A 61 1.99 -6.29 -14.19
CA ILE A 61 1.14 -7.31 -13.56
C ILE A 61 0.39 -6.71 -12.36
N CYS A 62 0.96 -5.81 -11.56
CA CYS A 62 0.21 -5.22 -10.46
C CYS A 62 0.70 -3.81 -10.13
N GLY A 63 -0.24 -2.89 -9.89
CA GLY A 63 0.03 -1.52 -9.46
C GLY A 63 0.18 -1.36 -7.95
N VAL A 64 -0.28 -2.33 -7.15
CA VAL A 64 -0.18 -2.33 -5.67
C VAL A 64 1.20 -2.84 -5.25
N CYS A 65 1.52 -4.11 -5.56
CA CYS A 65 2.86 -4.68 -5.36
C CYS A 65 3.84 -4.25 -6.48
N THR A 66 3.86 -2.94 -6.77
CA THR A 66 4.29 -2.31 -8.02
C THR A 66 5.74 -2.55 -8.44
N LEU A 67 6.57 -2.97 -7.50
CA LEU A 67 7.99 -3.23 -7.70
C LEU A 67 8.29 -4.70 -8.02
N VAL A 68 7.56 -5.64 -7.40
CA VAL A 68 8.04 -7.01 -7.20
C VAL A 68 8.21 -7.80 -8.50
N HIS A 69 7.29 -7.63 -9.45
CA HIS A 69 7.36 -8.33 -10.72
C HIS A 69 8.48 -7.82 -11.63
N GLY A 70 8.74 -6.50 -11.61
CA GLY A 70 9.85 -5.91 -12.36
C GLY A 70 11.20 -6.41 -11.85
N ILE A 71 11.41 -6.38 -10.53
CA ILE A 71 12.68 -6.83 -9.95
C ILE A 71 12.88 -8.35 -10.08
N ALA A 72 11.80 -9.15 -9.98
CA ALA A 72 11.85 -10.59 -10.21
C ALA A 72 12.23 -10.89 -11.67
N SER A 73 11.67 -10.17 -12.64
CA SER A 73 12.02 -10.30 -14.05
C SER A 73 13.49 -9.96 -14.30
N VAL A 74 14.02 -8.87 -13.72
CA VAL A 74 15.44 -8.52 -13.85
C VAL A 74 16.34 -9.62 -13.30
N ARG A 75 16.05 -10.13 -12.10
CA ARG A 75 16.80 -11.23 -11.47
C ARG A 75 16.76 -12.51 -12.30
N ALA A 76 15.61 -12.84 -12.90
CA ALA A 76 15.46 -14.01 -13.76
C ALA A 76 16.35 -13.93 -15.01
N VAL A 77 16.38 -12.75 -15.66
CA VAL A 77 17.23 -12.52 -16.83
C VAL A 77 18.71 -12.57 -16.47
N GLU A 78 19.11 -11.94 -15.36
CA GLU A 78 20.49 -11.97 -14.87
C GLU A 78 20.94 -13.40 -14.52
N ASN A 79 20.06 -14.19 -13.91
CA ASN A 79 20.32 -15.59 -13.63
C ASN A 79 20.52 -16.40 -14.91
N ALA A 80 19.66 -16.24 -15.92
CA ALA A 80 19.77 -16.92 -17.20
C ALA A 80 21.07 -16.57 -17.96
N LEU A 81 21.56 -15.35 -17.82
CA LEU A 81 22.80 -14.87 -18.45
C LEU A 81 24.06 -15.08 -17.61
N GLY A 82 23.94 -15.57 -16.36
CA GLY A 82 25.06 -15.66 -15.43
C GLY A 82 25.68 -14.31 -15.05
N TYR A 83 24.89 -13.23 -15.10
CA TYR A 83 25.36 -11.86 -14.92
C TYR A 83 25.47 -11.50 -13.44
N ARG A 84 26.63 -11.03 -12.98
CA ARG A 84 26.84 -10.55 -11.61
C ARG A 84 26.67 -9.04 -11.56
N ILE A 85 25.84 -8.56 -10.63
CA ILE A 85 25.61 -7.12 -10.46
C ILE A 85 26.57 -6.50 -9.43
N PRO A 86 26.86 -5.19 -9.54
CA PRO A 86 27.63 -4.48 -8.53
C PRO A 86 26.93 -4.45 -7.16
N PRO A 87 27.65 -4.46 -6.02
CA PRO A 87 27.06 -4.41 -4.68
C PRO A 87 26.10 -3.25 -4.45
N ASN A 88 26.43 -2.05 -4.96
CA ASN A 88 25.58 -0.86 -4.82
C ASN A 88 24.22 -1.02 -5.52
N ALA A 89 24.17 -1.72 -6.66
CA ALA A 89 22.92 -2.02 -7.33
C ALA A 89 22.05 -2.97 -6.50
N GLN A 90 22.65 -3.98 -5.86
CA GLN A 90 21.94 -4.87 -4.95
C GLN A 90 21.36 -4.10 -3.75
N LEU A 91 22.13 -3.17 -3.17
CA LEU A 91 21.67 -2.33 -2.05
C LEU A 91 20.49 -1.44 -2.46
N ILE A 92 20.58 -0.75 -3.59
CA ILE A 92 19.46 0.06 -4.12
C ILE A 92 18.21 -0.80 -4.30
N ARG A 93 18.34 -1.98 -4.92
CA ARG A 93 17.22 -2.91 -5.10
C ARG A 93 16.60 -3.33 -3.77
N ASN A 94 17.43 -3.63 -2.77
CA ASN A 94 16.95 -4.00 -1.43
C ASN A 94 16.25 -2.84 -0.72
N LEU A 95 16.75 -1.61 -0.85
CA LEU A 95 16.10 -0.41 -0.30
C LEU A 95 14.72 -0.18 -0.92
N MET A 96 14.61 -0.30 -2.25
CA MET A 96 13.32 -0.18 -2.93
C MET A 96 12.37 -1.32 -2.52
N ILE A 97 12.86 -2.57 -2.40
CA ILE A 97 12.03 -3.68 -1.89
C ILE A 97 11.53 -3.38 -0.48
N ALA A 98 12.39 -2.93 0.44
CA ALA A 98 12.00 -2.61 1.80
C ALA A 98 10.96 -1.47 1.85
N ALA A 99 11.15 -0.43 1.02
CA ALA A 99 10.19 0.66 0.89
C ALA A 99 8.82 0.16 0.39
N GLN A 100 8.80 -0.72 -0.63
CA GLN A 100 7.56 -1.37 -1.09
C GLN A 100 6.89 -2.15 0.05
N TYR A 101 7.63 -2.97 0.80
CA TYR A 101 7.06 -3.77 1.89
C TYR A 101 6.36 -2.88 2.93
N VAL A 102 7.03 -1.82 3.38
CA VAL A 102 6.49 -0.88 4.37
C VAL A 102 5.24 -0.18 3.84
N HIS A 103 5.29 0.35 2.61
CA HIS A 103 4.15 1.01 1.98
C HIS A 103 2.95 0.08 1.84
N ASP A 104 3.15 -1.09 1.22
CA ASP A 104 2.10 -2.06 0.91
C ASP A 104 1.40 -2.55 2.18
N HIS A 105 2.18 -2.87 3.22
CA HIS A 105 1.61 -3.41 4.47
C HIS A 105 0.81 -2.36 5.24
N VAL A 106 1.27 -1.11 5.31
CA VAL A 106 0.52 -0.04 5.98
C VAL A 106 -0.74 0.31 5.19
N MET A 107 -0.67 0.35 3.86
CA MET A 107 -1.83 0.60 3.01
C MET A 107 -2.85 -0.55 3.09
N HIS A 108 -2.39 -1.79 3.08
CA HIS A 108 -3.24 -2.96 3.32
C HIS A 108 -3.92 -2.86 4.68
N PHE A 109 -3.16 -2.63 5.76
CA PHE A 109 -3.69 -2.57 7.11
C PHE A 109 -4.81 -1.54 7.23
N TYR A 110 -4.58 -0.28 6.84
CA TYR A 110 -5.57 0.77 7.01
C TYR A 110 -6.64 0.79 5.92
N HIS A 111 -6.25 0.78 4.64
CA HIS A 111 -7.18 1.12 3.55
C HIS A 111 -7.87 -0.09 2.93
N LEU A 112 -7.32 -1.29 3.13
CA LEU A 112 -7.94 -2.52 2.66
C LEU A 112 -8.62 -3.26 3.81
N HIS A 113 -7.97 -3.40 4.96
CA HIS A 113 -8.42 -4.33 5.99
C HIS A 113 -9.07 -3.68 7.23
N ALA A 114 -8.66 -2.48 7.65
CA ALA A 114 -9.09 -1.91 8.94
C ALA A 114 -10.61 -1.77 9.07
N LEU A 115 -11.33 -1.51 7.98
CA LEU A 115 -12.79 -1.35 8.02
C LEU A 115 -13.54 -2.68 8.24
N ASP A 116 -12.86 -3.83 8.30
CA ASP A 116 -13.43 -5.08 8.83
C ASP A 116 -13.44 -5.11 10.37
N TRP A 117 -12.63 -4.26 11.00
CA TRP A 117 -12.38 -4.25 12.45
C TRP A 117 -12.84 -2.97 13.13
N VAL A 118 -12.88 -1.87 12.38
CA VAL A 118 -13.15 -0.51 12.86
C VAL A 118 -14.53 -0.06 12.42
N ASP A 119 -15.42 0.20 13.38
CA ASP A 119 -16.74 0.78 13.10
C ASP A 119 -16.65 2.30 13.11
N ILE A 120 -16.65 2.91 11.92
CA ILE A 120 -16.51 4.35 11.73
C ILE A 120 -17.70 5.16 12.29
N VAL A 121 -18.89 4.55 12.37
CA VAL A 121 -20.08 5.22 12.89
C VAL A 121 -19.99 5.31 14.41
N SER A 122 -19.55 4.24 15.07
CA SER A 122 -19.36 4.23 16.52
C SER A 122 -18.32 5.26 17.00
N ALA A 123 -17.35 5.63 16.16
CA ALA A 123 -16.36 6.67 16.47
C ALA A 123 -17.00 8.06 16.72
N LEU A 124 -18.21 8.30 16.21
CA LEU A 124 -18.97 9.53 16.47
C LEU A 124 -19.45 9.65 17.93
N SER A 125 -19.47 8.53 18.67
CA SER A 125 -19.88 8.49 20.07
C SER A 125 -18.69 8.47 21.05
N ALA A 126 -17.46 8.49 20.55
CA ALA A 126 -16.25 8.44 21.38
C ALA A 126 -16.06 9.74 22.20
N ASP A 127 -15.48 9.62 23.40
CA ASP A 127 -14.91 10.78 24.10
C ASP A 127 -13.49 11.08 23.56
N PRO A 128 -13.24 12.25 22.95
CA PRO A 128 -11.90 12.60 22.45
C PRO A 128 -10.81 12.63 23.53
N LYS A 129 -11.16 12.93 24.80
CA LYS A 129 -10.21 12.91 25.89
C LYS A 129 -9.82 11.48 26.26
N ALA A 130 -10.79 10.58 26.39
CA ALA A 130 -10.52 9.16 26.63
C ALA A 130 -9.77 8.52 25.44
N THR A 131 -10.07 8.94 24.21
CA THR A 131 -9.32 8.55 23.01
C THR A 131 -7.86 8.99 23.07
N SER A 132 -7.60 10.22 23.52
CA SER A 132 -6.25 10.75 23.75
C SER A 132 -5.47 9.95 24.79
N GLU A 133 -6.10 9.67 25.93
CA GLU A 133 -5.51 8.85 27.01
C GLU A 133 -5.19 7.43 26.50
N LEU A 134 -6.10 6.81 25.74
CA LEU A 134 -5.86 5.50 25.11
C LEU A 134 -4.66 5.55 24.15
N ALA A 135 -4.60 6.52 23.25
CA ALA A 135 -3.53 6.63 22.27
C ALA A 135 -2.15 6.80 22.93
N GLN A 136 -2.08 7.64 23.98
CA GLN A 136 -0.86 7.87 24.75
C GLN A 136 -0.47 6.66 25.61
N SER A 137 -1.43 5.82 26.01
CA SER A 137 -1.15 4.60 26.77
C SER A 137 -0.43 3.53 25.95
N ILE A 138 -0.59 3.53 24.63
CA ILE A 138 -0.06 2.50 23.73
C ILE A 138 1.10 2.97 22.83
N SER A 139 1.34 4.28 22.74
CA SER A 139 2.38 4.84 21.86
C SER A 139 2.84 6.22 22.31
N SER A 140 4.11 6.53 22.03
CA SER A 140 4.67 7.87 22.12
C SER A 140 4.39 8.74 20.88
N TYR A 141 3.48 8.31 20.00
CA TYR A 141 3.13 9.04 18.78
C TYR A 141 2.58 10.44 19.10
N PRO A 142 3.13 11.51 18.49
CA PRO A 142 2.90 12.88 18.95
C PRO A 142 1.50 13.42 18.68
N LYS A 143 0.80 12.95 17.64
CA LYS A 143 -0.56 13.42 17.32
C LYS A 143 -1.59 12.62 18.12
N SER A 144 -1.64 12.91 19.41
CA SER A 144 -2.46 12.17 20.36
C SER A 144 -3.18 13.08 21.35
N SER A 145 -3.35 14.37 21.02
CA SER A 145 -4.04 15.33 21.91
C SER A 145 -5.56 15.19 21.85
N PRO A 146 -6.30 15.56 22.92
CA PRO A 146 -7.77 15.53 22.89
C PRO A 146 -8.36 16.40 21.77
N GLY A 147 -7.75 17.56 21.50
CA GLY A 147 -8.17 18.45 20.43
C GLY A 147 -8.02 17.82 19.03
N TYR A 148 -6.94 17.09 18.80
CA TYR A 148 -6.73 16.38 17.52
C TYR A 148 -7.82 15.33 17.26
N PHE A 149 -8.19 14.55 18.27
CA PHE A 149 -9.27 13.57 18.14
C PHE A 149 -10.64 14.23 18.03
N ALA A 150 -10.89 15.34 18.72
CA ALA A 150 -12.12 16.11 18.60
C ALA A 150 -12.30 16.69 17.18
N ASP A 151 -11.23 17.23 16.59
CA ASP A 151 -11.25 17.73 15.21
C ASP A 151 -11.47 16.59 14.20
N THR A 152 -10.87 15.43 14.44
CA THR A 152 -11.09 14.23 13.61
C THR A 152 -12.53 13.77 13.69
N GLN A 153 -13.10 13.66 14.90
CA GLN A 153 -14.50 13.28 15.10
C GLN A 153 -15.44 14.28 14.42
N LYS A 154 -15.19 15.59 14.56
CA LYS A 154 -15.95 16.64 13.89
C LYS A 154 -15.90 16.50 12.37
N LYS A 155 -14.73 16.17 11.81
CA LYS A 155 -14.57 15.93 10.37
C LYS A 155 -15.42 14.75 9.89
N VAL A 156 -15.41 13.63 10.63
CA VAL A 156 -16.25 12.45 10.32
C VAL A 156 -17.72 12.80 10.45
N LYS A 157 -18.10 13.51 11.52
CA LYS A 157 -19.48 13.96 11.75
C LYS A 157 -20.01 14.81 10.60
N ASN A 158 -19.26 15.83 10.18
CA ASN A 158 -19.63 16.68 9.05
C ASN A 158 -19.80 15.88 7.75
N PHE A 159 -18.94 14.89 7.52
CA PHE A 159 -19.02 14.01 6.35
C PHE A 159 -20.31 13.15 6.37
N VAL A 160 -20.69 12.64 7.55
CA VAL A 160 -21.94 11.89 7.73
C VAL A 160 -23.17 12.77 7.58
N GLU A 161 -23.17 13.96 8.21
CA GLU A 161 -24.28 14.92 8.15
C GLU A 161 -24.52 15.47 6.74
N ALA A 162 -23.49 15.53 5.90
CA ALA A 162 -23.62 15.87 4.49
C ALA A 162 -24.42 14.83 3.68
N GLY A 163 -24.66 13.63 4.21
CA GLY A 163 -25.45 12.57 3.57
C GLY A 163 -24.75 11.89 2.38
N GLN A 164 -23.52 12.27 2.05
CA GLN A 164 -22.73 11.74 0.94
C GLN A 164 -21.61 10.83 1.45
N LEU A 165 -21.99 9.66 1.97
CA LEU A 165 -21.09 8.75 2.70
C LEU A 165 -19.97 8.11 1.87
N GLY A 166 -19.98 8.25 0.54
CA GLY A 166 -18.91 7.78 -0.34
C GLY A 166 -18.54 6.32 -0.08
N ILE A 167 -17.25 6.07 0.21
CA ILE A 167 -16.72 4.73 0.50
C ILE A 167 -17.28 4.09 1.79
N PHE A 168 -17.98 4.85 2.63
CA PHE A 168 -18.59 4.37 3.87
C PHE A 168 -20.10 4.09 3.72
N ALA A 169 -20.68 4.35 2.54
CA ALA A 169 -22.08 4.04 2.27
C ALA A 169 -22.32 2.52 2.28
N ASN A 170 -23.44 2.08 2.87
CA ASN A 170 -23.84 0.66 2.95
C ASN A 170 -22.75 -0.27 3.51
N GLY A 171 -21.91 0.24 4.42
CA GLY A 171 -20.97 -0.58 5.17
C GLY A 171 -21.65 -1.42 6.25
N TYR A 172 -20.91 -2.31 6.88
CA TYR A 172 -21.41 -3.25 7.89
C TYR A 172 -21.53 -2.64 9.30
N TRP A 173 -21.62 -1.31 9.41
CA TRP A 173 -21.58 -0.57 10.67
C TRP A 173 -22.63 -1.06 11.68
N GLY A 174 -22.25 -1.21 12.94
CA GLY A 174 -23.09 -1.78 14.00
C GLY A 174 -23.19 -3.31 14.00
N HIS A 175 -22.51 -4.02 13.09
CA HIS A 175 -22.48 -5.48 13.11
C HIS A 175 -21.93 -5.99 14.46
N PRO A 176 -22.53 -7.04 15.07
CA PRO A 176 -22.18 -7.51 16.42
C PRO A 176 -20.74 -8.01 16.58
N GLU A 177 -20.04 -8.28 15.48
CA GLU A 177 -18.63 -8.68 15.48
C GLU A 177 -17.65 -7.50 15.51
N TYR A 178 -18.09 -6.26 15.37
CA TYR A 178 -17.26 -5.12 15.76
C TYR A 178 -17.13 -5.08 17.29
N ARG A 179 -15.91 -5.26 17.80
CA ARG A 179 -15.64 -5.39 19.24
C ARG A 179 -14.90 -4.20 19.85
N LEU A 180 -14.41 -3.28 19.03
CA LEU A 180 -13.66 -2.13 19.52
C LEU A 180 -14.59 -1.12 20.21
N PRO A 181 -14.18 -0.53 21.34
CA PRO A 181 -14.89 0.61 21.93
C PRO A 181 -14.80 1.84 21.01
N ALA A 182 -15.71 2.79 21.21
CA ALA A 182 -15.80 4.00 20.39
C ALA A 182 -14.46 4.77 20.34
N GLU A 183 -13.75 4.85 21.46
CA GLU A 183 -12.43 5.52 21.57
C GLU A 183 -11.39 4.84 20.68
N ALA A 184 -11.35 3.51 20.65
CA ALA A 184 -10.44 2.78 19.78
C ALA A 184 -10.80 2.96 18.30
N ASN A 185 -12.10 3.03 17.99
CA ASN A 185 -12.57 3.32 16.63
C ASN A 185 -12.17 4.74 16.19
N LEU A 186 -12.36 5.76 17.03
CA LEU A 186 -11.95 7.14 16.71
C LEU A 186 -10.43 7.24 16.52
N MET A 187 -9.64 6.59 17.39
CA MET A 187 -8.19 6.51 17.23
C MET A 187 -7.80 5.86 15.90
N ALA A 188 -8.41 4.72 15.56
CA ALA A 188 -8.10 4.01 14.32
C ALA A 188 -8.53 4.79 13.07
N VAL A 189 -9.64 5.52 13.13
CA VAL A 189 -10.09 6.40 12.03
C VAL A 189 -9.13 7.58 11.84
N ALA A 190 -8.60 8.15 12.94
CA ALA A 190 -7.55 9.16 12.85
C ALA A 190 -6.32 8.58 12.12
N HIS A 191 -5.82 7.42 12.57
CA HIS A 191 -4.67 6.75 11.95
C HIS A 191 -4.92 6.34 10.49
N TYR A 192 -6.14 5.93 10.13
CA TYR A 192 -6.54 5.65 8.74
C TYR A 192 -6.31 6.88 7.86
N LEU A 193 -6.77 8.06 8.30
CA LEU A 193 -6.59 9.32 7.57
C LEU A 193 -5.12 9.76 7.53
N GLU A 194 -4.37 9.50 8.58
CA GLU A 194 -2.93 9.78 8.63
C GLU A 194 -2.14 8.89 7.68
N ALA A 195 -2.43 7.60 7.65
CA ALA A 195 -1.80 6.64 6.75
C ALA A 195 -2.02 7.04 5.29
N LEU A 196 -3.22 7.53 4.94
CA LEU A 196 -3.53 8.02 3.58
C LEU A 196 -2.64 9.19 3.17
N GLN A 197 -2.28 10.04 4.13
CA GLN A 197 -1.38 11.16 3.90
C GLN A 197 0.08 10.68 3.82
N TRP A 198 0.53 9.93 4.82
CA TRP A 198 1.90 9.45 4.98
C TRP A 198 2.39 8.59 3.81
N GLN A 199 1.51 7.76 3.24
CA GLN A 199 1.88 6.81 2.19
C GLN A 199 2.51 7.46 0.95
N ARG A 200 2.16 8.72 0.64
CA ARG A 200 2.73 9.47 -0.50
C ARG A 200 4.20 9.83 -0.29
N ASP A 201 4.62 9.99 0.96
CA ASP A 201 5.96 10.43 1.31
C ASP A 201 6.90 9.22 1.32
N VAL A 202 6.44 8.05 1.83
CA VAL A 202 7.24 6.82 1.85
C VAL A 202 7.65 6.32 0.46
N VAL A 203 6.82 6.55 -0.56
CA VAL A 203 7.13 6.10 -1.93
C VAL A 203 8.23 6.91 -2.62
N GLN A 204 8.69 8.02 -2.01
CA GLN A 204 9.75 8.85 -2.59
C GLN A 204 11.07 8.10 -2.78
N ILE A 205 11.34 7.04 -1.99
CA ILE A 205 12.50 6.15 -2.21
C ILE A 205 12.45 5.53 -3.62
N HIS A 206 11.27 5.12 -4.09
CA HIS A 206 11.11 4.62 -5.47
C HIS A 206 11.30 5.74 -6.50
N THR A 207 10.89 6.97 -6.18
CA THR A 207 11.10 8.12 -7.06
C THR A 207 12.59 8.45 -7.19
N ILE A 208 13.37 8.40 -6.11
CA ILE A 208 14.81 8.69 -6.11
C ILE A 208 15.58 7.65 -6.95
N PHE A 209 15.35 6.36 -6.72
CA PHE A 209 16.15 5.31 -7.36
C PHE A 209 15.54 4.74 -8.65
N GLY A 210 14.23 4.89 -8.83
CA GLY A 210 13.48 4.35 -9.96
C GLY A 210 12.74 5.41 -10.78
N GLY A 211 12.84 6.69 -10.41
CA GLY A 211 12.26 7.82 -11.14
C GLY A 211 10.77 8.08 -10.90
N LYS A 212 9.99 7.09 -10.42
CA LYS A 212 8.56 7.26 -10.10
C LYS A 212 8.00 6.15 -9.22
N ASN A 213 6.82 6.42 -8.65
CA ASN A 213 5.90 5.44 -8.08
C ASN A 213 4.46 5.84 -8.46
N PRO A 214 3.58 4.91 -8.88
CA PRO A 214 3.83 3.48 -9.12
C PRO A 214 4.73 3.19 -10.34
N HIS A 215 5.18 1.95 -10.44
CA HIS A 215 6.00 1.40 -11.53
C HIS A 215 7.36 2.08 -11.72
N PRO A 216 8.28 2.01 -10.72
CA PRO A 216 9.65 2.50 -10.86
C PRO A 216 10.41 1.79 -11.99
N ASN A 217 11.45 2.43 -12.53
CA ASN A 217 12.28 1.85 -13.58
C ASN A 217 13.33 0.88 -13.01
N PHE A 218 13.72 -0.11 -13.81
CA PHE A 218 14.82 -1.03 -13.50
C PHE A 218 15.78 -1.19 -14.68
N LEU A 219 16.90 -1.87 -14.42
CA LEU A 219 17.93 -2.17 -15.42
C LEU A 219 18.50 -3.57 -15.19
N VAL A 220 18.49 -4.40 -16.23
CA VAL A 220 19.24 -5.67 -16.25
C VAL A 220 20.73 -5.37 -16.13
N GLY A 221 21.39 -5.96 -15.14
CA GLY A 221 22.81 -5.76 -14.84
C GLY A 221 23.09 -4.74 -13.72
N GLY A 222 22.08 -4.04 -13.18
CA GLY A 222 22.32 -3.06 -12.12
C GLY A 222 21.10 -2.28 -11.62
N ALA A 223 21.25 -0.97 -11.46
CA ALA A 223 20.19 -0.04 -11.11
C ALA A 223 20.24 1.14 -12.10
N PRO A 224 19.09 1.74 -12.46
CA PRO A 224 19.06 2.82 -13.44
C PRO A 224 19.55 4.17 -12.88
N SER A 225 19.77 4.26 -11.57
CA SER A 225 20.21 5.45 -10.85
C SER A 225 21.74 5.42 -10.62
N PRO A 226 22.56 6.03 -11.49
CA PRO A 226 24.00 6.16 -11.23
C PRO A 226 24.25 7.01 -9.99
N ILE A 227 25.36 6.76 -9.28
CA ILE A 227 25.76 7.50 -8.08
C ILE A 227 26.97 8.37 -8.42
N SER A 228 26.93 9.64 -8.02
CA SER A 228 28.08 10.56 -8.10
C SER A 228 28.37 11.18 -6.73
N ASN A 229 29.64 11.13 -6.32
CA ASN A 229 30.14 11.80 -5.11
C ASN A 229 30.87 13.12 -5.44
N ASP A 230 30.89 13.55 -6.70
CA ASP A 230 31.54 14.79 -7.12
C ASP A 230 30.57 15.99 -7.01
N PRO A 231 30.80 16.94 -6.08
CA PRO A 231 29.96 18.12 -5.94
C PRO A 231 30.08 19.11 -7.11
N VAL A 232 31.16 19.07 -7.90
CA VAL A 232 31.41 20.01 -9.02
C VAL A 232 30.68 19.58 -10.29
N GLY A 233 30.46 18.27 -10.47
CA GLY A 233 29.71 17.70 -11.59
C GLY A 233 28.18 17.70 -11.43
N ALA A 234 27.66 18.04 -10.25
CA ALA A 234 26.22 17.93 -9.93
C ALA A 234 25.31 18.82 -10.81
N THR A 235 25.87 19.79 -11.53
CA THR A 235 25.12 20.75 -12.36
C THR A 235 25.35 20.58 -13.87
N GLY A 236 26.10 19.57 -14.32
CA GLY A 236 26.38 19.37 -15.75
C GLY A 236 26.63 17.91 -16.18
N GLY A 237 26.11 17.53 -17.35
CA GLY A 237 26.34 16.21 -17.96
C GLY A 237 25.67 15.05 -17.20
N ALA A 238 26.25 13.84 -17.31
CA ALA A 238 25.70 12.60 -16.71
C ALA A 238 25.58 12.63 -15.16
N ALA A 239 26.28 13.55 -14.49
CA ALA A 239 26.23 13.73 -13.05
C ALA A 239 25.03 14.56 -12.56
N SER A 240 24.35 15.30 -13.46
CA SER A 240 23.11 16.04 -13.14
C SER A 240 21.90 15.12 -12.91
N THR A 241 21.90 13.93 -13.51
CA THR A 241 20.85 12.91 -13.35
C THR A 241 21.26 11.79 -12.39
N ALA A 242 22.43 11.90 -11.77
CA ALA A 242 22.92 10.93 -10.79
C ALA A 242 22.38 11.25 -9.40
N VAL A 243 22.14 10.21 -8.61
CA VAL A 243 21.92 10.36 -7.18
C VAL A 243 23.22 10.87 -6.57
N ASN A 244 23.21 12.07 -6.00
CA ASN A 244 24.39 12.72 -5.47
C ASN A 244 24.13 13.38 -4.10
N ILE A 245 25.19 13.66 -3.36
CA ILE A 245 25.09 14.18 -1.99
C ILE A 245 24.40 15.55 -1.90
N VAL A 246 24.50 16.37 -2.94
CA VAL A 246 23.89 17.71 -3.00
C VAL A 246 22.37 17.58 -3.13
N THR A 247 21.89 16.77 -4.08
CA THR A 247 20.47 16.50 -4.31
C THR A 247 19.82 15.70 -3.18
N LEU A 248 20.55 14.75 -2.57
CA LEU A 248 20.07 14.06 -1.36
C LEU A 248 19.95 15.01 -0.16
N GLY A 249 20.79 16.03 -0.06
CA GLY A 249 20.69 17.08 0.96
C GLY A 249 19.38 17.88 0.85
N GLN A 250 18.89 18.13 -0.36
CA GLN A 250 17.62 18.84 -0.60
C GLN A 250 16.38 18.01 -0.22
N VAL A 251 16.48 16.68 -0.16
CA VAL A 251 15.40 15.80 0.30
C VAL A 251 15.35 15.72 1.83
N ARG A 252 16.46 16.04 2.50
CA ARG A 252 16.59 15.99 3.96
C ARG A 252 15.99 17.23 4.64
N ASP A 253 16.05 18.38 3.98
CA ASP A 253 15.63 19.69 4.49
C ASP A 253 14.19 20.01 4.07
#